data_AF-A0A8T4J0G7-F1
#
_entry.id   AF-A0A8T4J0G7-F1
#
_cell.length_a   1.000
_cell.length_b   1.000
_cell.length_c   1.000
_cell.angle_alpha   90.00
_cell.angle_beta   90.00
_cell.angle_gamma   90.00
#
_symmetry.space_group_name_H-M   'P 1'
#
loop_
_entity.id
_entity.type
_entity.pdbx_description
1 polymer ?
#
loop_
_entity_poly.entity_id
_entity_poly.type
_entity_poly.pdbx_seq_one_letter_code
_entity_poly.pdbx_strand_id
1 'polypeptide(L)' 'MTSEWQKSSYSGSSNDACVEAKRLPAEVLVRDSKDTDIPAISVSRAAWTAFVTKL' A
#
# COMPACT_ATOMS: atom_id res chain seq x y z
N MET A 1 -10.32 13.36 1.19
CA MET A 1 -9.47 12.41 1.92
C MET A 1 -9.93 11.01 1.51
N THR A 2 -9.29 10.42 0.51
CA THR A 2 -9.67 9.10 0.00
C THR A 2 -9.17 8.03 0.95
N SER A 3 -10.11 7.45 1.72
CA SER A 3 -9.88 6.36 2.68
C SER A 3 -10.01 4.97 2.03
N GLU A 4 -9.90 4.90 0.71
CA GLU A 4 -10.05 3.67 -0.06
C GLU A 4 -8.70 3.01 -0.34
N TRP A 5 -8.71 1.69 -0.53
CA TRP A 5 -7.55 0.93 -0.94
C TRP A 5 -7.21 1.24 -2.39
N GLN A 6 -5.94 1.51 -2.66
CA GLN A 6 -5.41 1.78 -3.98
C GLN A 6 -4.48 0.65 -4.39
N LYS A 7 -4.87 -0.10 -5.41
CA LYS A 7 -4.06 -1.16 -6.00
C LYS A 7 -2.93 -0.57 -6.83
N SER A 8 -1.74 -1.17 -6.75
CA SER A 8 -0.58 -0.75 -7.54
C SER A 8 -0.85 -0.89 -9.04
N SER A 9 -0.42 0.08 -9.85
CA SER A 9 -0.51 -0.01 -11.33
C SER A 9 0.39 -1.09 -11.93
N TYR A 10 1.31 -1.66 -11.15
CA TYR A 10 2.21 -2.73 -11.56
C TYR A 10 1.61 -4.13 -11.35
N SER A 11 0.42 -4.25 -10.73
CA SER A 11 -0.28 -5.53 -10.56
C SER A 11 -1.04 -5.92 -11.84
N GLY A 12 -0.30 -6.19 -12.92
CA GLY A 12 -0.81 -6.70 -14.18
C GLY A 12 -0.73 -8.23 -14.28
N SER A 13 -1.35 -8.81 -15.31
CA SER A 13 -1.52 -10.26 -15.53
C SER A 13 -0.25 -11.10 -15.63
N SER A 14 0.93 -10.48 -15.66
CA SER A 14 2.22 -11.16 -15.85
C SER A 14 3.21 -10.96 -14.69
N ASN A 15 2.86 -10.17 -13.66
CA ASN A 15 3.75 -9.89 -12.52
C ASN A 15 2.99 -10.01 -11.20
N ASP A 16 3.25 -11.12 -10.52
CA ASP A 16 2.59 -11.63 -9.31
C ASP A 16 2.73 -10.78 -8.03
N ALA A 17 3.27 -9.56 -8.12
CA ALA A 17 3.45 -8.65 -6.98
C ALA A 17 2.22 -7.73 -6.82
N CYS A 18 1.20 -8.21 -6.10
CA CYS A 18 -0.05 -7.50 -5.89
C CYS A 18 -0.07 -6.80 -4.53
N VAL A 19 0.18 -5.49 -4.49
CA VAL A 19 0.07 -4.68 -3.26
C VAL A 19 -1.04 -3.63 -3.37
N GLU A 20 -1.74 -3.43 -2.27
CA GLU A 20 -2.71 -2.36 -2.07
C GLU A 20 -2.26 -1.45 -0.92
N ALA A 21 -2.44 -0.14 -1.10
CA ALA A 21 -2.13 0.85 -0.07
C ALA A 21 -3.34 1.72 0.25
N LYS A 22 -3.54 2.02 1.54
CA LYS A 22 -4.59 2.94 2.01
C LYS A 22 -3.95 4.05 2.84
N ARG A 23 -4.21 5.29 2.44
CA ARG A 23 -3.65 6.48 3.09
C ARG A 23 -4.57 6.95 4.21
N LEU A 24 -4.04 7.03 5.42
CA LEU A 24 -4.70 7.57 6.60
C LEU A 24 -3.98 8.86 7.05
N PRO A 25 -4.58 9.65 7.96
CA PRO A 25 -3.96 10.91 8.41
C PRO A 25 -2.56 10.74 9.01
N ALA A 26 -2.30 9.66 9.76
CA ALA A 26 -1.03 9.44 10.45
C ALA A 26 -0.15 8.33 9.83
N GLU A 27 -0.74 7.46 9.02
CA GLU A 27 -0.11 6.22 8.56
C GLU A 27 -0.56 5.84 7.15
N VAL A 28 0.14 4.88 6.56
CA VAL A 28 -0.23 4.19 5.33
C VAL A 28 -0.32 2.71 5.67
N LEU A 29 -1.47 2.12 5.40
CA LEU A 29 -1.65 0.68 5.50
C LEU A 29 -1.26 0.05 4.17
N VAL A 30 -0.51 -1.04 4.21
CA VAL A 30 -0.09 -1.81 3.05
C VAL A 30 -0.48 -3.26 3.24
N ARG A 31 -1.14 -3.86 2.25
CA ARG A 31 -1.51 -5.27 2.27
C ARG A 31 -1.26 -5.94 0.93
N ASP A 32 -1.20 -7.26 0.99
CA ASP A 32 -1.25 -8.10 -0.20
C ASP A 32 -2.67 -8.07 -0.79
N SER A 33 -2.79 -7.91 -2.11
CA SER A 33 -4.11 -7.85 -2.76
C SER A 33 -4.73 -9.22 -3.03
N LYS A 34 -3.96 -10.30 -2.88
CA LYS A 34 -4.39 -11.68 -3.07
C LYS A 34 -4.87 -12.30 -1.76
N ASP A 35 -4.32 -11.86 -0.63
CA ASP A 35 -4.75 -12.27 0.70
C ASP A 35 -5.16 -11.05 1.55
N THR A 36 -6.42 -10.65 1.41
CA THR A 36 -6.98 -9.50 2.12
C THR A 36 -7.43 -9.81 3.54
N ASP A 37 -7.42 -11.09 3.92
CA ASP A 37 -7.85 -11.57 5.24
C ASP A 37 -6.71 -11.46 6.27
N ILE A 38 -5.46 -11.41 5.81
CA ILE A 38 -4.28 -11.15 6.64
C ILE A 38 -4.21 -9.66 7.03
N PRO A 39 -3.78 -9.33 8.28
CA PRO A 39 -3.60 -7.94 8.70
C PRO A 39 -2.65 -7.14 7.81
N ALA A 40 -3.05 -5.90 7.51
CA ALA A 40 -2.20 -4.94 6.80
C ALA A 40 -1.04 -4.47 7.68
N ILE A 41 0.10 -4.21 7.06
CA ILE A 41 1.24 -3.55 7.70
C ILE A 41 0.92 -2.06 7.83
N SER A 42 1.13 -1.49 9.01
CA SER A 42 1.07 -0.04 9.23
C SER A 42 2.47 0.58 9.09
N VAL A 43 2.56 1.63 8.27
CA VAL A 43 3.78 2.42 8.08
C VAL A 43 3.47 3.87 8.42
N SER A 44 4.29 4.52 9.24
CA SER A 44 4.09 5.95 9.51
C SER A 44 4.12 6.77 8.22
N ARG A 45 3.32 7.84 8.14
CA ARG A 45 3.27 8.68 6.94
C ARG A 45 4.64 9.27 6.59
N ALA A 46 5.44 9.62 7.59
CA ALA A 46 6.79 10.14 7.39
C ALA A 46 7.73 9.10 6.77
N ALA A 47 7.70 7.85 7.28
CA ALA A 47 8.51 6.76 6.73
C ALA A 47 8.07 6.42 5.31
N TRP A 48 6.77 6.37 5.04
CA TRP A 48 6.23 6.12 3.71
C TRP A 48 6.67 7.20 2.70
N THR A 49 6.56 8.48 3.05
CA THR A 49 7.03 9.58 2.19
C THR A 49 8.53 9.50 1.94
N ALA A 50 9.33 9.21 2.97
CA ALA A 50 10.77 9.04 2.82
C ALA A 50 11.12 7.87 1.87
N PHE A 51 10.38 6.76 1.97
CA PHE A 51 10.56 5.57 1.14
C PHE A 51 10.29 5.86 -0.35
N VAL A 52 9.15 6.47 -0.67
CA VAL A 52 8.72 6.64 -2.08
C VAL A 52 9.33 7.84 -2.81
N THR A 53 10.10 8.69 -2.12
CA THR A 53 10.72 9.89 -2.72
C THR A 53 12.25 9.81 -2.81
N LYS A 54 12.87 8.78 -2.22
CA LYS A 54 14.33 8.60 -2.22
C LYS A 54 14.83 7.44 -3.09
N LEU A 55 13.94 6.77 -3.82
CA LEU A 55 14.21 5.75 -4.84
C LEU A 55 13.39 6.10 -6.09
#